data_AF-A0A317LJZ6-F1
#
_entry.id   AF-A0A317LJZ6-F1
#
_cell.length_a   1.000
_cell.length_b   1.000
_cell.length_c   1.000
_cell.angle_alpha   90.00
_cell.angle_beta   90.00
_cell.angle_gamma   90.00
#
_symmetry.space_group_name_H-M   'P 1'
#
loop_
_entity.id
_entity.type
_entity.pdbx_description
1 polymer ?
#
loop_
_entity_poly.entity_id
_entity_poly.type
_entity_poly.pdbx_seq_one_letter_code
_entity_poly.pdbx_strand_id
1 'polypeptide(L)'
;MEHPTMEELSDIEEAFGIYLHQDWTIDGNTLEEVFHENDGFEGFRIGVKKGARLLIDSELTELELEKLIAGSWGVGYEPEVEGFENWRSALREIVRLCEAYDQEA
;
A
#
# COMPACT_ATOMS: atom_id res chain seq x y z
N MET A 1 -17.05 3.22 15.75
CA MET A 1 -16.43 3.36 14.42
C MET A 1 -16.23 1.96 13.87
N GLU A 2 -16.21 1.79 12.55
CA GLU A 2 -16.31 0.49 11.87
C GLU A 2 -14.93 0.03 11.36
N HIS A 3 -14.66 -1.27 11.42
CA HIS A 3 -13.48 -1.87 10.77
C HIS A 3 -13.73 -1.96 9.26
N PRO A 4 -12.72 -1.68 8.41
CA PRO A 4 -12.86 -1.83 6.96
C PRO A 4 -13.20 -3.28 6.59
N THR A 5 -14.10 -3.46 5.62
CA THR A 5 -14.48 -4.79 5.14
C THR A 5 -13.46 -5.32 4.14
N MET A 6 -13.37 -6.65 3.99
CA MET A 6 -12.44 -7.25 3.00
C MET A 6 -12.80 -6.90 1.56
N GLU A 7 -14.09 -6.65 1.26
CA GLU A 7 -14.50 -6.19 -0.07
C GLU A 7 -13.90 -4.80 -0.38
N GLU A 8 -13.83 -3.91 0.62
CA GLU A 8 -13.25 -2.57 0.47
C GLU A 8 -11.72 -2.56 0.41
N LEU A 9 -11.07 -3.64 0.86
CA LEU A 9 -9.62 -3.79 0.85
C LEU A 9 -9.10 -4.69 -0.29
N SER A 10 -10.00 -5.28 -1.09
CA SER A 10 -9.62 -6.23 -2.14
C SER A 10 -8.60 -5.67 -3.14
N ASP A 11 -8.83 -4.47 -3.66
CA ASP A 11 -7.91 -3.85 -4.63
C ASP A 11 -6.52 -3.54 -4.05
N ILE A 12 -6.44 -3.12 -2.77
CA ILE A 12 -5.15 -2.83 -2.12
C ILE A 12 -4.42 -4.12 -1.75
N GLU A 13 -5.14 -5.15 -1.30
CA GLU A 13 -4.60 -6.47 -1.05
C GLU A 13 -4.01 -7.08 -2.32
N GLU A 14 -4.77 -7.05 -3.42
CA GLU A 14 -4.33 -7.58 -4.71
C GLU A 14 -3.12 -6.82 -5.24
N ALA A 15 -3.16 -5.48 -5.25
CA ALA A 15 -2.03 -4.68 -5.70
C ALA A 15 -0.78 -4.90 -4.85
N PHE A 16 -0.89 -4.95 -3.52
CA PHE A 16 0.28 -5.18 -2.68
C PHE A 16 0.83 -6.60 -2.86
N GLY A 17 -0.03 -7.59 -3.10
CA GLY A 17 0.40 -8.95 -3.43
C GLY A 17 1.13 -9.04 -4.76
N ILE A 18 0.76 -8.21 -5.75
CA ILE A 18 1.39 -8.19 -7.08
C ILE A 18 2.70 -7.42 -7.08
N TYR A 19 2.74 -6.24 -6.42
CA TYR A 19 3.81 -5.26 -6.61
C TYR A 19 4.67 -5.02 -5.38
N LEU A 20 4.19 -5.40 -4.20
CA LEU A 20 4.89 -5.28 -2.93
C LEU A 20 5.20 -6.67 -2.33
N HIS A 21 5.39 -7.67 -3.20
CA HIS A 21 5.70 -9.05 -2.81
C HIS A 21 7.10 -9.21 -2.19
N GLN A 22 7.48 -10.44 -1.81
CA GLN A 22 8.76 -10.77 -1.13
C GLN A 22 10.02 -10.26 -1.84
N ASP A 23 9.97 -10.10 -3.15
CA ASP A 23 11.10 -9.66 -3.96
C ASP A 23 10.83 -8.30 -4.61
N TRP A 24 9.87 -7.50 -4.11
CA TRP A 24 9.39 -6.24 -4.73
C TRP A 24 10.50 -5.32 -5.26
N THR A 25 11.70 -5.38 -4.68
CA THR A 25 12.90 -4.69 -5.18
C THR A 25 13.30 -5.02 -6.63
N ILE A 26 12.78 -6.10 -7.23
CA ILE A 26 12.92 -6.37 -8.68
C ILE A 26 12.13 -5.39 -9.55
N ASP A 27 11.06 -4.80 -9.01
CA ASP A 27 10.20 -3.84 -9.70
C ASP A 27 10.56 -2.38 -9.40
N GLY A 28 11.48 -2.15 -8.45
CA GLY A 28 11.98 -0.81 -8.08
C GLY A 28 12.62 -0.82 -6.69
N ASN A 29 13.65 -0.01 -6.44
CA ASN A 29 14.36 0.01 -5.15
C ASN A 29 13.65 0.86 -4.08
N THR A 30 12.62 1.60 -4.48
CA THR A 30 11.80 2.46 -3.61
C THR A 30 10.33 2.32 -3.99
N LEU A 31 9.41 2.66 -3.09
CA LEU A 31 7.98 2.73 -3.40
C LEU A 31 7.71 3.64 -4.61
N GLU A 32 8.43 4.75 -4.72
CA GLU A 32 8.31 5.68 -5.85
C GLU A 32 8.75 5.05 -7.17
N GLU A 33 9.86 4.30 -7.17
CA GLU A 33 10.32 3.55 -8.35
C GLU A 33 9.33 2.44 -8.72
N VAL A 34 8.82 1.68 -7.75
CA VAL A 34 7.82 0.63 -8.01
C VAL A 34 6.54 1.25 -8.61
N PHE A 35 6.06 2.37 -8.06
CA PHE A 35 4.94 3.09 -8.65
C PHE A 35 5.27 3.56 -10.07
N HIS A 36 6.48 4.07 -10.32
CA HIS A 36 6.89 4.54 -11.62
C HIS A 36 6.91 3.46 -12.69
N GLU A 37 7.58 2.34 -12.42
CA GLU A 37 7.74 1.23 -13.35
C GLU A 37 6.42 0.48 -13.62
N ASN A 38 5.41 0.65 -12.76
CA ASN A 38 4.11 -0.02 -12.85
C ASN A 38 2.94 0.97 -13.09
N ASP A 39 3.20 2.06 -13.80
CA ASP A 39 2.19 3.06 -14.23
C ASP A 39 1.30 3.58 -13.06
N GLY A 40 1.89 3.70 -11.87
CA GLY A 40 1.26 4.17 -10.63
C GLY A 40 0.05 3.34 -10.21
N PHE A 41 0.09 2.05 -10.53
CA PHE A 41 -0.95 1.03 -10.41
C PHE A 41 -2.23 1.35 -11.17
N GLU A 42 -2.12 1.68 -12.46
CA GLU A 42 -3.26 1.75 -13.39
C GLU A 42 -4.20 0.54 -13.25
N GLY A 43 -5.51 0.78 -13.20
CA GLY A 43 -6.52 -0.25 -12.92
C GLY A 43 -6.81 -0.49 -11.42
N PHE A 44 -5.79 -0.43 -10.55
CA PHE A 44 -5.95 -0.59 -9.10
C PHE A 44 -5.89 0.72 -8.30
N ARG A 45 -5.37 1.80 -8.89
CA ARG A 45 -5.00 3.06 -8.20
C ARG A 45 -6.12 3.64 -7.35
N ILE A 46 -7.34 3.66 -7.85
CA ILE A 46 -8.50 4.18 -7.11
C ILE A 46 -8.77 3.32 -5.86
N GLY A 47 -8.73 2.00 -6.01
CA GLY A 47 -8.91 1.03 -4.95
C GLY A 47 -7.78 1.08 -3.93
N VAL A 48 -6.52 1.10 -4.38
CA VAL A 48 -5.32 1.27 -3.54
C VAL A 48 -5.41 2.55 -2.72
N LYS A 49 -5.71 3.68 -3.34
CA LYS A 49 -5.85 4.96 -2.64
C LYS A 49 -6.96 4.91 -1.58
N LYS A 50 -8.11 4.33 -1.91
CA LYS A 50 -9.24 4.20 -0.98
C LYS A 50 -8.89 3.26 0.18
N GLY A 51 -8.35 2.08 -0.11
CA GLY A 51 -7.94 1.08 0.87
C GLY A 51 -6.87 1.62 1.80
N ALA A 52 -5.86 2.31 1.28
CA ALA A 52 -4.81 2.92 2.08
C ALA A 52 -5.38 3.96 3.06
N ARG A 53 -6.30 4.83 2.60
CA ARG A 53 -7.00 5.79 3.47
C ARG A 53 -7.81 5.09 4.56
N LEU A 54 -8.55 4.03 4.21
CA LEU A 54 -9.31 3.24 5.19
C LEU A 54 -8.40 2.62 6.27
N LEU A 55 -7.24 2.08 5.88
CA LEU A 55 -6.28 1.52 6.82
C LEU A 55 -5.65 2.59 7.72
N ILE A 56 -5.30 3.75 7.16
CA ILE A 56 -4.78 4.91 7.91
C ILE A 56 -5.78 5.35 8.99
N ASP A 57 -7.05 5.48 8.60
CA ASP A 57 -8.13 6.00 9.46
C ASP A 57 -8.72 4.93 10.39
N SER A 58 -8.34 3.66 10.22
CA SER A 58 -8.81 2.57 11.05
C SER A 58 -8.27 2.63 12.49
N GLU A 59 -9.00 2.02 13.43
CA GLU A 59 -8.57 1.86 14.82
C GLU A 59 -7.52 0.74 15.01
N LEU A 60 -7.03 0.11 13.92
CA LEU A 60 -6.04 -0.95 13.99
C LEU A 60 -4.73 -0.43 14.57
N THR A 61 -4.15 -1.09 15.57
CA THR A 61 -2.79 -0.77 16.03
C THR A 61 -1.75 -1.01 14.93
N GLU A 62 -0.56 -0.43 15.04
CA GLU A 62 0.54 -0.73 14.10
C GLU A 62 0.84 -2.23 14.01
N LEU A 63 0.76 -2.95 15.14
CA LEU A 63 0.94 -4.41 15.15
C LEU A 63 -0.18 -5.15 14.41
N GLU A 64 -1.41 -4.63 14.42
CA GLU A 64 -2.51 -5.22 13.66
C GLU A 64 -2.40 -4.91 12.17
N LEU A 65 -1.95 -3.71 11.79
CA LEU A 65 -1.61 -3.39 10.40
C LEU A 65 -0.50 -4.29 9.88
N GLU A 66 0.58 -4.48 10.65
CA GLU A 66 1.68 -5.39 10.33
C GLU A 66 1.17 -6.83 10.08
N LYS A 67 0.36 -7.35 11.00
CA LYS A 67 -0.21 -8.70 10.87
C LYS A 67 -1.19 -8.84 9.71
N LEU A 68 -1.92 -7.78 9.38
CA LEU A 68 -2.82 -7.78 8.23
C LEU A 68 -2.01 -7.77 6.94
N ILE A 69 -1.14 -6.77 6.77
CA ILE A 69 -0.47 -6.49 5.50
C ILE A 69 0.66 -7.50 5.26
N ALA A 70 1.67 -7.55 6.12
CA ALA A 70 2.78 -8.47 5.95
C ALA A 70 2.36 -9.92 6.29
N GLY A 71 1.61 -10.09 7.38
CA GLY A 71 1.25 -11.42 7.87
C GLY A 71 0.16 -12.14 7.07
N SER A 72 -0.93 -11.45 6.74
CA SER A 72 -2.12 -12.10 6.15
C SER A 72 -2.14 -12.00 4.63
N TRP A 73 -1.79 -10.84 4.07
CA TRP A 73 -1.69 -10.65 2.62
C TRP A 73 -0.37 -11.18 2.04
N GLY A 74 0.64 -11.44 2.89
CA GLY A 74 1.93 -11.99 2.46
C GLY A 74 2.84 -10.98 1.77
N VAL A 75 2.59 -9.69 2.01
CA VAL A 75 3.39 -8.58 1.49
C VAL A 75 4.82 -8.67 2.00
N GLY A 76 5.78 -8.47 1.10
CA GLY A 76 7.22 -8.49 1.40
C GLY A 76 7.84 -7.11 1.58
N TYR A 77 7.09 -6.06 1.29
CA TYR A 77 7.51 -4.69 1.57
C TYR A 77 7.59 -4.43 3.07
N GLU A 78 8.71 -3.86 3.49
CA GLU A 78 9.03 -3.48 4.87
C GLU A 78 9.23 -1.95 4.92
N PRO A 79 8.32 -1.16 5.54
CA PRO A 79 8.41 0.31 5.57
C PRO A 79 9.78 0.87 6.02
N GLU A 80 10.43 0.21 6.96
CA GLU A 80 11.70 0.60 7.54
C GLU A 80 12.87 0.62 6.54
N VAL A 81 12.83 -0.18 5.47
CA VAL A 81 13.91 -0.25 4.48
C VAL A 81 14.02 1.06 3.68
N GLU A 82 12.94 1.82 3.63
CA GLU A 82 12.86 3.14 3.01
C GLU A 82 12.87 4.29 4.05
N GLY A 83 13.07 3.97 5.32
CA GLY A 83 13.12 4.96 6.39
C GLY A 83 11.76 5.45 6.89
N PHE A 84 10.67 4.76 6.55
CA PHE A 84 9.38 5.02 7.19
C PHE A 84 9.35 4.44 8.60
N GLU A 85 8.71 5.16 9.53
CA GLU A 85 8.65 4.73 10.94
C GLU A 85 7.72 3.52 11.16
N ASN A 86 6.73 3.33 10.28
CA ASN A 86 5.66 2.34 10.43
C ASN A 86 4.79 2.25 9.15
N TRP A 87 3.87 1.28 9.13
CA TRP A 87 2.91 1.09 8.04
C TRP A 87 2.06 2.32 7.76
N ARG A 88 1.60 3.04 8.78
CA ARG A 88 0.83 4.27 8.54
C ARG A 88 1.61 5.33 7.76
N SER A 89 2.92 5.40 7.97
CA SER A 89 3.77 6.34 7.24
C SER A 89 3.92 5.92 5.78
N ALA A 90 4.16 4.62 5.52
CA ALA A 90 4.19 4.08 4.17
C ALA A 90 2.84 4.21 3.44
N LEU A 91 1.72 3.91 4.11
CA LEU A 91 0.38 4.06 3.55
C LEU A 91 0.06 5.51 3.15
N ARG A 92 0.53 6.50 3.94
CA ARG A 92 0.39 7.92 3.57
C ARG A 92 1.18 8.26 2.31
N GLU A 93 2.38 7.69 2.18
CA GLU A 93 3.19 7.86 0.98
C GLU A 93 2.51 7.25 -0.25
N ILE A 94 1.94 6.06 -0.11
CA ILE A 94 1.15 5.39 -1.14
C ILE A 94 -0.03 6.27 -1.58
N VAL A 95 -0.76 6.89 -0.64
CA VAL A 95 -1.82 7.86 -0.97
C VAL A 95 -1.28 9.06 -1.73
N ARG A 96 -0.14 9.64 -1.30
CA ARG A 96 0.52 10.77 -1.98
C ARG A 96 0.90 10.41 -3.42
N LEU A 97 1.47 9.23 -3.63
CA LEU A 97 1.85 8.73 -4.96
C LEU A 97 0.61 8.54 -5.84
N CYS A 98 -0.46 7.91 -5.34
CA CYS A 98 -1.70 7.81 -6.09
C CYS A 98 -2.27 9.18 -6.51
N GLU A 99 -2.20 10.19 -5.63
CA GLU A 99 -2.68 11.54 -5.92
C GLU A 99 -1.82 12.27 -6.96
N ALA A 100 -0.52 12.02 -7.00
CA ALA A 100 0.37 12.58 -8.02
C ALA A 100 -0.01 12.04 -9.41
N TYR A 101 -0.21 10.73 -9.53
CA TYR A 101 -0.62 10.10 -10.79
C TYR A 101 -2.02 10.50 -11.27
N ASP A 102 -2.95 10.81 -10.36
CA ASP A 102 -4.27 11.34 -10.73
C ASP A 102 -4.21 12.75 -11.33
N GLN A 103 -3.14 13.52 -11.09
CA GLN A 103 -2.95 14.85 -11.66
C GLN A 103 -2.24 14.83 -13.02
N GLU A 104 -1.58 13.72 -13.34
CA GLU A 104 -0.82 13.53 -14.58
C GLU A 104 -1.62 12.82 -15.69
N ALA A 105 -2.72 12.14 -15.32
CA ALA A 105 -3.66 11.45 -16.23
C ALA A 105 -4.73 12.39 -16.83
#